data_AF-A0A529NVW7-F1
#
_entry.id   AF-A0A529NVW7-F1
#
_cell.length_a   1.000
_cell.length_b   1.000
_cell.length_c   1.000
_cell.angle_alpha   90.00
_cell.angle_beta   90.00
_cell.angle_gamma   90.00
#
_symmetry.space_group_name_H-M   'P 1'
#
loop_
_entity.id
_entity.type
_entity.pdbx_description
1 polymer ?
#
loop_
_entity_poly.entity_id
_entity_poly.type
_entity_poly.pdbx_seq_one_letter_code
_entity_poly.pdbx_strand_id
1 'polypeptide(L)'
;MLVWGLGIVPVAFAIASATGAFEHKTRDHVLTQRVILGSVEESVLANGVLAPLREVRVGAQTSGQLKALHVKLGQAVKFGDLIAEIDPTKEQHKLLTAQANL
;
A
#
# COMPACT_ATOMS: atom_id res chain seq x y z
N MET A 1 65.53 36.29 -62.13
CA MET A 1 64.16 35.79 -62.40
C MET A 1 64.09 34.41 -61.76
N LEU A 2 63.34 34.10 -60.70
CA LEU A 2 61.98 34.51 -60.34
C LEU A 2 61.83 34.42 -58.80
N VAL A 3 61.79 35.55 -58.10
CA VAL A 3 61.56 35.64 -56.64
C VAL A 3 60.06 35.85 -56.41
N TRP A 4 59.26 34.78 -56.48
CA TRP A 4 57.79 34.82 -56.26
C TRP A 4 57.28 33.77 -55.25
N GLY A 5 58.19 33.02 -54.60
CA GLY A 5 57.81 31.92 -53.71
C GLY A 5 57.57 32.29 -52.24
N LEU A 6 57.99 33.48 -51.79
CA LEU A 6 58.00 33.83 -50.36
C LEU A 6 56.70 34.49 -49.84
N GLY A 7 55.79 34.88 -50.73
CA GLY A 7 54.54 35.56 -50.37
C GLY A 7 53.37 34.63 -50.04
N ILE A 8 53.46 33.35 -50.39
CA ILE A 8 52.33 32.41 -50.28
C ILE A 8 52.24 31.83 -48.85
N VAL A 9 53.37 31.68 -48.17
CA VAL A 9 53.42 31.14 -46.80
C VAL A 9 52.67 32.01 -45.79
N PRO A 10 52.88 33.35 -45.72
CA PRO A 10 52.12 34.18 -44.76
C PRO A 10 50.62 34.24 -45.11
N VAL A 11 50.26 34.18 -46.39
CA VAL A 11 48.85 34.18 -46.82
C VAL A 11 48.17 32.85 -46.47
N ALA A 12 48.84 31.71 -46.70
CA ALA A 12 48.32 30.41 -46.31
C ALA A 12 48.20 30.26 -44.78
N PHE A 13 49.15 30.84 -44.03
CA PHE A 13 49.09 30.85 -42.57
C PHE A 13 47.96 31.75 -42.04
N ALA A 14 47.76 32.93 -42.64
CA ALA A 14 46.66 33.83 -42.30
C ALA A 14 45.29 33.19 -42.60
N ILE A 15 45.17 32.50 -43.75
CA ILE A 15 43.96 31.75 -44.10
C ILE A 15 43.74 30.59 -43.10
N ALA A 16 44.78 29.82 -42.78
CA ALA A 16 44.68 28.72 -41.82
C ALA A 16 44.32 29.19 -40.39
N SER A 17 44.79 30.36 -39.97
CA SER A 17 44.39 30.96 -38.69
C SER A 17 42.95 31.51 -38.72
N ALA A 18 42.51 32.09 -39.84
CA ALA A 18 41.18 32.66 -39.97
C ALA A 18 40.08 31.60 -40.13
N THR A 19 40.41 30.43 -40.68
CA THR A 19 39.47 29.30 -40.80
C THR A 19 39.40 28.44 -39.53
N GLY A 20 40.05 28.84 -38.44
CA GLY A 20 40.02 28.09 -37.18
C GLY A 20 40.72 26.73 -37.28
N ALA A 21 41.67 26.56 -38.22
CA ALA A 21 42.39 25.28 -38.36
C ALA A 21 43.25 24.93 -37.13
N PHE A 22 43.43 25.88 -36.21
CA PHE A 22 44.14 25.72 -34.93
C PHE A 22 43.19 25.70 -33.72
N GLU A 23 41.89 25.48 -33.90
CA GLU A 23 40.94 25.30 -32.80
C GLU A 23 41.33 24.06 -31.98
N HIS A 24 42.04 24.25 -30.88
CA HIS A 24 42.28 23.19 -29.90
C HIS A 24 40.93 22.83 -29.29
N LYS A 25 40.33 21.72 -29.76
CA LYS A 25 39.14 21.13 -29.17
C LYS A 25 39.43 20.78 -27.71
N THR A 26 39.12 21.70 -26.80
CA THR A 26 39.10 21.47 -25.36
C THR A 26 38.15 20.32 -25.12
N ARG A 27 38.69 19.18 -24.73
CA ARG A 27 37.90 18.02 -24.36
C ARG A 27 37.31 18.34 -22.99
N ASP A 28 36.02 18.61 -22.94
CA ASP A 28 35.29 18.76 -21.68
C ASP A 28 35.52 17.49 -20.85
N HIS A 29 36.18 17.67 -19.70
CA HIS A 29 36.42 16.58 -18.77
C HIS A 29 35.14 16.29 -18.00
N VAL A 30 34.52 15.16 -18.29
CA VAL A 30 33.35 14.66 -17.56
C VAL A 30 33.81 13.88 -16.34
N LEU A 31 33.24 14.21 -15.18
CA LEU A 31 33.41 13.40 -13.97
C LEU A 31 32.59 12.12 -14.14
N THR A 32 33.26 10.97 -14.06
CA THR A 32 32.62 9.66 -14.14
C THR A 32 32.91 8.87 -12.87
N GLN A 33 31.96 8.04 -12.47
CA GLN A 33 32.10 7.13 -11.34
C GLN A 33 31.73 5.72 -11.77
N ARG A 34 32.48 4.74 -11.25
CA ARG A 34 32.25 3.32 -11.56
C ARG A 34 30.93 2.87 -10.95
N VAL A 35 30.04 2.33 -11.78
CA VAL A 35 28.80 1.68 -11.33
C VAL A 35 29.15 0.37 -10.62
N ILE A 36 28.54 0.15 -9.46
CA ILE A 36 28.61 -1.09 -8.70
C ILE A 36 27.25 -1.76 -8.68
N LEU A 37 27.23 -3.08 -8.83
CA LEU A 37 26.00 -3.87 -8.67
C LEU A 37 25.81 -4.15 -7.18
N GLY A 38 24.62 -3.87 -6.67
CA GLY A 38 24.22 -4.15 -5.30
C GLY A 38 22.72 -4.44 -5.25
N SER A 39 22.27 -5.04 -4.16
CA SER A 39 20.84 -5.25 -3.91
C SER A 39 20.22 -3.96 -3.39
N VAL A 40 19.08 -3.57 -3.97
CA VAL A 40 18.23 -2.50 -3.45
C VAL A 40 16.97 -3.16 -2.93
N GLU A 41 16.70 -2.98 -1.65
CA GLU A 41 15.48 -3.46 -1.01
C GLU A 41 14.57 -2.27 -0.73
N GLU A 42 13.35 -2.32 -1.28
CA GLU A 42 12.32 -1.33 -1.03
C GLU A 42 11.20 -2.00 -0.23
N SER A 43 11.09 -1.63 1.04
CA SER A 43 10.01 -2.11 1.91
C SER A 43 8.91 -1.06 2.00
N VAL A 44 7.68 -1.45 1.68
CA VAL A 44 6.49 -0.62 1.90
C VAL A 44 5.79 -1.03 3.19
N LEU A 45 5.43 -0.06 4.03
CA LEU A 45 4.67 -0.29 5.25
C LEU A 45 3.17 -0.35 4.94
N ALA A 46 2.62 -1.56 4.86
CA ALA A 46 1.19 -1.78 4.71
C ALA A 46 0.49 -1.78 6.08
N ASN A 47 0.23 -0.59 6.62
CA ASN A 47 -0.54 -0.44 7.84
C ASN A 47 -2.01 -0.76 7.56
N GLY A 48 -2.63 -1.60 8.40
CA GLY A 48 -4.03 -1.98 8.30
C GLY A 48 -4.64 -2.30 9.66
N VAL A 49 -5.97 -2.28 9.75
CA VAL A 49 -6.69 -2.65 10.97
C VAL A 49 -7.12 -4.11 10.87
N LEU A 50 -6.88 -4.89 11.92
CA LEU A 50 -7.36 -6.26 12.02
C LEU A 50 -8.85 -6.27 12.38
N ALA A 51 -9.65 -6.99 11.59
CA ALA A 51 -11.05 -7.24 11.85
C ALA A 51 -11.27 -8.70 12.26
N PRO A 52 -12.27 -9.00 13.12
CA PRO A 52 -12.60 -10.37 13.47
C PRO A 52 -13.06 -11.15 12.23
N LEU A 53 -12.59 -12.40 12.09
CA LEU A 53 -12.98 -13.27 10.99
C LEU A 53 -14.50 -13.53 10.94
N ARG A 54 -15.13 -13.59 12.11
CA ARG A 54 -16.57 -13.79 12.28
C ARG A 54 -17.04 -13.00 13.49
N GLU A 55 -18.00 -12.12 13.28
CA GLU A 55 -18.70 -11.39 14.34
C GLU A 55 -20.16 -11.87 14.35
N VAL A 56 -20.67 -12.29 15.51
CA VAL A 56 -22.06 -12.70 15.68
C VAL A 56 -22.67 -11.91 16.82
N ARG A 57 -23.78 -11.23 16.55
CA ARG A 57 -24.57 -10.54 17.56
C ARG A 57 -25.65 -11.48 18.05
N VAL A 58 -25.57 -11.88 19.31
CA VAL A 58 -26.57 -12.75 19.94
C VAL A 58 -27.64 -11.86 20.56
N GLY A 59 -28.90 -12.06 20.15
CA GLY A 59 -30.07 -11.39 20.70
C GLY A 59 -31.14 -12.40 21.10
N ALA A 60 -32.10 -11.98 21.93
CA ALA A 60 -33.24 -12.81 22.27
C ALA A 60 -34.20 -12.89 21.06
N GLN A 61 -34.63 -14.10 20.69
CA GLN A 61 -35.63 -14.28 19.63
C GLN A 61 -37.03 -13.86 20.07
N THR A 62 -37.28 -13.81 21.38
CA THR A 62 -38.56 -13.42 21.97
C THR A 62 -38.41 -12.26 22.93
N SER A 63 -39.44 -11.42 23.00
CA SER A 63 -39.51 -10.30 23.93
C SER A 63 -40.02 -10.77 25.29
N GLY A 64 -39.18 -10.71 26.31
CA GLY A 64 -39.54 -11.05 27.69
C GLY A 64 -38.53 -10.48 28.69
N GLN A 65 -38.78 -10.70 29.97
CA GLN A 65 -37.85 -10.29 31.02
C GLN A 65 -36.70 -11.30 31.13
N LEU A 66 -35.48 -10.81 31.38
CA LEU A 66 -34.33 -11.67 31.64
C LEU A 66 -34.51 -12.38 32.98
N LYS A 67 -34.55 -13.71 32.97
CA LYS A 67 -34.69 -14.54 34.17
C LYS A 67 -33.33 -14.92 34.74
N ALA A 68 -32.40 -15.34 33.90
CA ALA A 68 -31.05 -15.70 34.29
C ALA A 68 -30.03 -15.43 33.16
N LEU A 69 -28.81 -15.07 33.53
CA LEU A 69 -27.67 -14.94 32.62
C LEU A 69 -26.60 -15.97 33.03
N HIS A 70 -26.22 -16.84 32.11
CA HIS A 70 -25.34 -17.98 32.35
C HIS A 70 -23.89 -17.75 31.91
N VAL A 71 -23.57 -16.52 31.51
CA VAL A 71 -22.24 -16.15 31.01
C VAL A 71 -21.70 -14.94 31.76
N LYS A 72 -20.36 -14.88 31.85
CA LYS A 72 -19.63 -13.75 32.42
C LYS A 72 -18.94 -12.94 31.32
N LEU A 73 -18.68 -11.68 31.61
CA LEU A 73 -17.92 -10.81 30.70
C LEU A 73 -16.51 -11.41 30.45
N GLY A 74 -16.12 -11.52 29.18
CA GLY A 74 -14.83 -12.09 28.77
C GLY A 74 -14.79 -13.63 28.74
N GLN A 75 -15.88 -14.32 29.07
CA GLN A 75 -15.97 -15.77 28.94
C GLN A 75 -16.04 -16.18 27.47
N ALA A 76 -15.22 -17.16 27.07
CA ALA A 76 -15.33 -17.81 25.77
C ALA A 76 -16.56 -18.73 25.75
N VAL A 77 -17.39 -18.58 24.72
CA VAL A 77 -18.62 -19.37 24.51
C VAL A 77 -18.54 -20.13 23.21
N LYS A 78 -19.21 -21.28 23.15
CA LYS A 78 -19.30 -22.15 21.97
C LYS A 78 -20.73 -22.15 21.42
N PHE A 79 -20.86 -22.66 20.19
CA PHE A 79 -22.17 -22.88 19.60
C PHE A 79 -22.97 -23.87 20.45
N GLY A 80 -24.21 -23.51 20.77
CA GLY A 80 -25.12 -24.32 21.60
C GLY A 80 -25.09 -23.99 23.09
N ASP A 81 -24.17 -23.14 23.56
CA ASP A 81 -24.14 -22.73 24.96
C ASP A 81 -25.37 -21.89 25.32
N LEU A 82 -25.98 -22.19 26.47
CA LEU A 82 -27.07 -21.38 27.01
C LEU A 82 -26.52 -20.05 27.53
N ILE A 83 -26.86 -18.95 26.87
CA ILE A 83 -26.37 -17.62 27.23
C ILE A 83 -27.26 -16.96 28.27
N ALA A 84 -28.57 -16.95 28.01
CA ALA A 84 -29.57 -16.28 28.83
C ALA A 84 -30.91 -17.02 28.77
N GLU A 85 -31.65 -16.98 29.89
CA GLU A 85 -33.04 -17.43 29.97
C GLU A 85 -33.98 -16.23 30.02
N ILE A 86 -35.00 -16.24 29.18
CA ILE A 86 -36.05 -15.22 29.10
C ILE A 86 -37.34 -15.81 29.64
N ASP A 87 -38.12 -15.03 30.40
CA ASP A 87 -39.42 -15.45 30.92
C ASP A 87 -40.38 -15.85 29.78
N PRO A 88 -40.82 -17.11 29.73
CA PRO A 88 -41.64 -17.63 28.65
C PRO A 88 -43.14 -17.39 28.82
N THR A 89 -43.60 -16.75 29.91
CA THR A 89 -45.04 -16.66 30.27
C THR A 89 -45.91 -16.18 29.11
N LYS A 90 -45.50 -15.11 28.41
CA LYS A 90 -46.25 -14.58 27.24
C LYS A 90 -46.32 -15.58 26.09
N GLU A 91 -45.25 -16.31 25.82
CA GLU A 91 -45.19 -17.30 24.74
C GLU A 91 -45.97 -18.57 25.10
N GLN A 92 -45.94 -18.99 26.36
CA GLN A 92 -46.77 -20.09 26.85
C GLN A 92 -48.26 -19.79 26.67
N HIS A 93 -48.71 -18.59 27.02
CA HIS A 93 -50.10 -18.19 26.79
C HIS A 93 -50.46 -18.18 25.30
N LYS A 94 -49.57 -17.70 24.42
CA LYS A 94 -49.80 -17.75 22.97
C LYS A 94 -49.95 -19.19 22.46
N LEU A 95 -49.10 -20.11 22.93
CA LEU A 95 -49.16 -21.52 22.55
C LEU A 95 -50.46 -22.18 23.01
N LEU A 96 -50.88 -21.93 24.25
CA LEU A 96 -52.14 -22.47 24.78
C LEU A 96 -53.35 -21.96 23.99
N THR A 97 -53.39 -20.66 23.67
CA THR A 97 -54.44 -20.09 22.82
C THR A 97 -54.45 -20.72 21.42
N ALA A 98 -53.27 -20.95 20.82
CA ALA A 98 -53.18 -21.60 19.51
C ALA A 98 -53.68 -23.04 19.54
N GLN A 99 -53.37 -23.80 20.61
CA GLN A 99 -53.83 -25.18 20.79
C GLN A 99 -55.34 -25.26 21.05
N ALA A 100 -55.92 -24.27 21.73
CA ALA A 100 -57.36 -24.21 21.98
C ALA A 100 -58.19 -23.83 20.74
N ASN A 101 -57.55 -23.27 19.71
CA ASN A 101 -58.17 -22.87 18.45
C ASN A 101 -58.08 -23.95 17.35
N LEU A 102 -57.51 -25.13 17.66
CA LEU A 102 -57.48 -26.32 16.79
C LEU A 102 -58.62 -27.26 17.13
#